data_AF-A0A7W5B2H6-F1
#
_entry.id   AF-A0A7W5B2H6-F1
#
_cell.length_a   1.000
_cell.length_b   1.000
_cell.length_c   1.000
_cell.angle_alpha   90.00
_cell.angle_beta   90.00
_cell.angle_gamma   90.00
#
_symmetry.space_group_name_H-M   'P 1'
#
loop_
_entity.id
_entity.type
_entity.pdbx_description
1 polymer ?
#
loop_
_entity_poly.entity_id
_entity_poly.type
_entity_poly.pdbx_seq_one_letter_code
_entity_poly.pdbx_strand_id
1 'polypeptide(L)'
;MTTILHIIAVVAWLLYAQKKLLRSVHMLQLNSYRNERFWKWYKGNIGKTVRIAEILPLIGLILVIAGSEVWGSLAWMASYFILFMTAPKEIEKKKLVYTARVKRLLTATAVLAIVIGLSLLLQLELGYALMFAATIVPFFVILISNTVMLPVEHRISLYYLNDAKKKIHQYRQLEVIGITGSFGKTSVKHFLGTVLSQGFNVLITPESYNTPMGVTRTVRSMLTPTHEYFVSEMGAKQRGDIKEICDLVSPKYGIITAIGEQHLETFKTLDTIKKTKFELAEALPADGIAFLNIDDENVAAQLKVANIKARVATYGIHSAQLDYRASDIRYTRDGTFFKVTKKSTGEEQEFQTVLLGEHNVYNLLVSIAVGSELGVPLTKLATYVRKVRPVKHRLELKKNGPVTILDDSFNSNPVGSKAALTVLSQMEGKKILITPGMIELGDKEYELNFAFGTKAAEVCDYVLLVGQSQTKPLQDAFVKAGYPESKYKVTKNLKEALQHMNQVTEPGCIVLLENDLPDNYNE
;
A
#
# COMPACT_ATOMS: atom_id res chain seq x y z
N MET A 1 -39.90 -9.04 -42.79
CA MET A 1 -40.36 -8.99 -41.37
C MET A 1 -39.35 -9.67 -40.44
N THR A 2 -38.90 -10.88 -40.76
CA THR A 2 -37.92 -11.67 -39.97
C THR A 2 -36.56 -11.00 -39.80
N THR A 3 -35.98 -10.39 -40.84
CA THR A 3 -34.69 -9.66 -40.73
C THR A 3 -34.74 -8.50 -39.74
N ILE A 4 -35.84 -7.73 -39.73
CA ILE A 4 -36.03 -6.63 -38.78
C ILE A 4 -36.12 -7.18 -37.36
N LEU A 5 -36.83 -8.29 -37.16
CA LEU A 5 -36.97 -8.96 -35.87
C LEU A 5 -35.62 -9.45 -35.33
N HIS A 6 -34.76 -10.02 -36.18
CA HIS A 6 -33.41 -10.45 -35.81
C HIS A 6 -32.52 -9.26 -35.43
N ILE A 7 -32.59 -8.15 -36.15
CA ILE A 7 -31.86 -6.92 -35.80
C ILE A 7 -32.27 -6.44 -34.40
N ILE A 8 -33.57 -6.41 -34.10
CA ILE A 8 -34.07 -6.00 -32.77
C ILE A 8 -33.63 -7.02 -31.70
N ALA A 9 -33.59 -8.32 -32.00
CA ALA A 9 -33.07 -9.35 -31.12
C ALA A 9 -31.58 -9.18 -30.79
N VAL A 10 -30.76 -8.77 -31.78
CA VAL A 10 -29.35 -8.38 -31.56
C VAL A 10 -29.26 -7.16 -30.66
N VAL A 11 -30.07 -6.12 -30.92
CA VAL A 11 -30.07 -4.89 -30.12
C VAL A 11 -30.45 -5.17 -28.67
N ALA A 12 -31.50 -5.97 -28.43
CA ALA A 12 -31.93 -6.36 -27.09
C ALA A 12 -30.81 -7.08 -26.32
N TRP A 13 -30.10 -8.00 -26.99
CA TRP A 13 -28.93 -8.65 -26.42
C TRP A 13 -27.79 -7.67 -26.14
N LEU A 14 -27.43 -6.81 -27.11
CA LEU A 14 -26.34 -5.83 -26.98
C LEU A 14 -26.54 -4.90 -25.77
N LEU A 15 -27.76 -4.42 -25.53
CA LEU A 15 -28.07 -3.55 -24.40
C LEU A 15 -27.78 -4.23 -23.06
N TYR A 16 -28.14 -5.50 -22.90
CA TYR A 16 -27.84 -6.26 -21.69
C TYR A 16 -26.35 -6.64 -21.60
N ALA A 17 -25.77 -7.12 -22.71
CA ALA A 17 -24.37 -7.51 -22.80
C ALA A 17 -23.44 -6.35 -22.44
N GLN A 18 -23.72 -5.12 -22.93
CA GLN A 18 -22.94 -3.92 -22.61
C GLN A 18 -22.88 -3.67 -21.10
N LYS A 19 -24.00 -3.80 -20.38
CA LYS A 19 -24.03 -3.62 -18.91
C LYS A 19 -23.15 -4.65 -18.21
N LYS A 20 -23.19 -5.92 -18.65
CA LYS A 20 -22.39 -7.01 -18.08
C LYS A 20 -20.90 -6.89 -18.43
N LEU A 21 -20.58 -6.41 -19.63
CA LEU A 21 -19.21 -6.16 -20.09
C LEU A 21 -18.58 -4.98 -19.35
N LEU A 22 -19.29 -3.88 -19.14
CA LEU A 22 -18.80 -2.75 -18.33
C LEU A 22 -18.43 -3.19 -16.91
N ARG A 23 -19.28 -4.01 -16.28
CA ARG A 23 -18.97 -4.62 -14.98
C ARG A 23 -17.73 -5.50 -15.04
N SER A 24 -17.60 -6.33 -16.07
CA SER A 24 -16.46 -7.23 -16.24
C SER A 24 -15.15 -6.46 -16.48
N VAL A 25 -15.18 -5.37 -17.25
CA VAL A 25 -14.05 -4.44 -17.42
C VAL A 25 -13.68 -3.77 -16.11
N HIS A 26 -14.67 -3.35 -15.33
CA HIS A 26 -14.42 -2.76 -14.02
C HIS A 26 -13.73 -3.76 -13.08
N MET A 27 -14.23 -4.99 -13.00
CA MET A 27 -13.61 -6.04 -12.20
C MET A 27 -12.21 -6.41 -12.70
N LEU A 28 -11.98 -6.43 -14.01
CA LEU A 28 -10.64 -6.62 -14.58
C LEU A 28 -9.70 -5.46 -14.19
N GLN A 29 -10.16 -4.21 -14.21
CA GLN A 29 -9.40 -3.04 -13.76
C GLN A 29 -9.00 -3.16 -12.28
N LEU A 30 -9.92 -3.55 -11.40
CA LEU A 30 -9.64 -3.79 -9.98
C LEU A 30 -8.63 -4.93 -9.77
N ASN A 31 -8.63 -5.93 -10.66
CA ASN A 31 -7.65 -7.02 -10.68
C ASN A 31 -6.34 -6.68 -11.43
N SER A 32 -6.05 -5.38 -11.61
CA SER A 32 -4.82 -4.89 -12.25
C SER A 32 -4.62 -5.43 -13.67
N TYR A 33 -5.70 -5.75 -14.38
CA TYR A 33 -5.70 -6.31 -15.73
C TYR A 33 -4.92 -7.62 -15.90
N ARG A 34 -4.68 -8.35 -14.81
CA ARG A 34 -4.03 -9.68 -14.85
C ARG A 34 -5.09 -10.76 -14.99
N ASN A 35 -5.05 -11.47 -16.12
CA ASN A 35 -6.02 -12.54 -16.43
C ASN A 35 -6.11 -13.59 -15.32
N GLU A 36 -4.98 -14.02 -14.76
CA GLU A 36 -4.93 -15.01 -13.67
C GLU A 36 -5.64 -14.54 -12.39
N ARG A 37 -5.43 -13.28 -11.99
CA ARG A 37 -6.08 -12.71 -10.79
C ARG A 37 -7.57 -12.54 -11.01
N PHE A 38 -7.94 -12.02 -12.18
CA PHE A 38 -9.33 -11.89 -12.57
C PHE A 38 -10.04 -13.26 -12.60
N TRP A 39 -9.35 -14.30 -13.08
CA TRP A 39 -9.86 -15.67 -13.08
C TRP A 39 -10.06 -16.24 -11.67
N LYS A 40 -9.06 -16.06 -10.79
CA LYS A 40 -9.17 -16.46 -9.37
C LYS A 40 -10.33 -15.74 -8.68
N TRP A 41 -10.46 -14.43 -8.91
CA TRP A 41 -11.57 -13.64 -8.39
C TRP A 41 -12.92 -14.13 -8.93
N TYR A 42 -13.02 -14.37 -10.23
CA TYR A 42 -14.25 -14.83 -10.87
C TYR A 42 -14.73 -16.15 -10.29
N LYS A 43 -13.83 -17.14 -10.16
CA LYS A 43 -14.15 -18.45 -9.54
C LYS A 43 -14.73 -18.31 -8.13
N GLY A 44 -14.17 -17.42 -7.31
CA GLY A 44 -14.66 -17.15 -5.97
C GLY A 44 -15.98 -16.37 -5.92
N ASN A 45 -16.46 -15.83 -7.05
CA ASN A 45 -17.62 -14.94 -7.12
C ASN A 45 -18.65 -15.35 -8.19
N ILE A 46 -18.64 -16.61 -8.64
CA ILE A 46 -19.53 -17.09 -9.72
C ILE A 46 -21.00 -16.73 -9.44
N GLY A 47 -21.48 -16.98 -8.21
CA GLY A 47 -22.85 -16.68 -7.80
C GLY A 47 -23.22 -15.19 -7.80
N LYS A 48 -22.24 -14.28 -7.80
CA LYS A 48 -22.46 -12.82 -7.95
C LYS A 48 -22.34 -12.35 -9.40
N THR A 49 -21.64 -13.12 -10.24
CA THR A 49 -21.36 -12.77 -11.64
C THR A 49 -22.35 -13.37 -12.64
N VAL A 50 -22.95 -14.53 -12.32
CA VAL A 50 -23.92 -15.25 -13.15
C VAL A 50 -25.22 -15.37 -12.38
N ARG A 51 -26.33 -14.89 -12.96
CA ARG A 51 -27.66 -14.96 -12.34
C ARG A 51 -28.41 -16.16 -12.90
N ILE A 52 -29.18 -16.86 -12.07
CA ILE A 52 -30.07 -17.96 -12.52
C ILE A 52 -31.02 -17.45 -13.62
N ALA A 53 -31.51 -16.22 -13.50
CA ALA A 53 -32.36 -15.58 -14.50
C ALA A 53 -31.71 -15.51 -15.90
N GLU A 54 -30.37 -15.55 -16.02
CA GLU A 54 -29.69 -15.49 -17.33
C GLU A 54 -29.90 -16.74 -18.18
N ILE A 55 -30.54 -17.78 -17.65
CA ILE A 55 -31.03 -18.95 -18.39
C ILE A 55 -32.28 -18.60 -19.23
N LEU A 56 -33.05 -17.55 -18.89
CA LEU A 56 -34.29 -17.15 -19.59
C LEU A 56 -34.18 -17.13 -21.12
N PRO A 57 -33.13 -16.55 -21.75
CA PRO A 57 -33.01 -16.51 -23.20
C PRO A 57 -32.87 -17.88 -23.87
N LEU A 58 -32.59 -18.95 -23.11
CA LEU A 58 -32.54 -20.32 -23.62
C LEU A 58 -33.90 -20.76 -24.20
N ILE A 59 -35.01 -20.24 -23.66
CA ILE A 59 -36.36 -20.48 -24.20
C ILE A 59 -36.44 -19.98 -25.65
N GLY A 60 -35.91 -18.77 -25.91
CA GLY A 60 -35.83 -18.21 -27.26
C GLY A 60 -34.97 -19.06 -28.19
N LEU A 61 -33.80 -19.50 -27.73
CA LEU A 61 -32.91 -20.38 -28.51
C LEU A 61 -33.57 -21.72 -28.86
N ILE A 62 -34.23 -22.37 -27.90
CA ILE A 62 -34.92 -23.65 -28.12
C ILE A 62 -36.02 -23.51 -29.17
N LEU A 63 -36.81 -22.43 -29.10
CA LEU A 63 -37.87 -22.18 -30.08
C LEU A 63 -37.33 -21.93 -31.49
N VAL A 64 -36.18 -21.28 -31.62
CA VAL A 64 -35.51 -21.09 -32.91
C VAL A 64 -35.03 -22.44 -33.48
N ILE A 65 -34.37 -23.26 -32.67
CA ILE A 65 -33.92 -24.62 -33.08
C ILE A 65 -35.12 -25.51 -33.46
N ALA A 66 -36.26 -25.33 -32.81
CA ALA A 66 -37.50 -26.04 -33.13
C ALA A 66 -38.21 -25.52 -34.40
N GLY A 67 -37.61 -24.59 -35.15
CA GLY A 67 -38.15 -24.03 -36.40
C GLY A 67 -39.15 -22.88 -36.22
N SER A 68 -39.34 -22.37 -34.99
CA SER A 68 -40.28 -21.29 -34.67
C SER A 68 -39.58 -19.94 -34.51
N GLU A 69 -39.02 -19.43 -35.60
CA GLU A 69 -38.12 -18.25 -35.61
C GLU A 69 -38.75 -16.98 -35.00
N VAL A 70 -40.01 -16.70 -35.35
CA VAL A 70 -40.71 -15.48 -34.90
C VAL A 70 -40.93 -15.51 -33.39
N TRP A 71 -41.45 -16.62 -32.87
CA TRP A 71 -41.71 -16.80 -31.44
C TRP A 71 -40.41 -16.90 -30.65
N GLY A 72 -39.39 -17.56 -31.19
CA GLY A 72 -38.06 -17.63 -30.59
C GLY A 72 -37.41 -16.25 -30.47
N SER A 73 -37.50 -15.42 -31.51
CA SER A 73 -37.00 -14.04 -31.47
C SER A 73 -37.75 -13.16 -30.46
N LEU A 74 -39.08 -13.30 -30.36
CA LEU A 74 -39.89 -12.57 -29.38
C LEU A 74 -39.54 -12.97 -27.94
N ALA A 75 -39.44 -14.28 -27.67
CA ALA A 75 -39.03 -14.81 -26.37
C ALA A 75 -37.61 -14.38 -25.99
N TRP A 76 -36.70 -14.33 -26.95
CA TRP A 76 -35.34 -13.81 -26.78
C TRP A 76 -35.36 -12.34 -26.35
N MET A 77 -36.05 -11.47 -27.09
CA MET A 77 -36.15 -10.05 -26.78
C MET A 77 -36.77 -9.79 -25.40
N ALA A 78 -37.87 -10.48 -25.09
CA ALA A 78 -38.52 -10.39 -23.78
C ALA A 78 -37.57 -10.81 -22.64
N SER A 79 -36.82 -11.89 -22.83
CA SER A 79 -35.84 -12.38 -21.85
C SER A 79 -34.77 -11.33 -21.55
N TYR A 80 -34.14 -10.75 -22.58
CA TYR A 80 -33.10 -9.72 -22.37
C TYR A 80 -33.65 -8.41 -21.81
N PHE A 81 -34.89 -8.04 -22.16
CA PHE A 81 -35.56 -6.90 -21.56
C PHE A 81 -35.78 -7.09 -20.05
N ILE A 82 -36.31 -8.25 -19.64
CA ILE A 82 -36.48 -8.62 -18.22
C ILE A 82 -35.13 -8.61 -17.49
N LEU A 83 -34.09 -9.19 -18.11
CA LEU A 83 -32.74 -9.20 -17.54
C LEU A 83 -32.17 -7.80 -17.35
N PHE A 84 -32.40 -6.89 -18.30
CA PHE A 84 -31.94 -5.50 -18.23
C PHE A 84 -32.61 -4.74 -17.08
N MET A 85 -33.95 -4.87 -16.97
CA MET A 85 -34.76 -4.18 -15.95
C MET A 85 -34.47 -4.68 -14.53
N THR A 86 -34.22 -5.98 -14.37
CA THR A 86 -33.97 -6.62 -13.06
C THR A 86 -32.51 -6.64 -12.64
N ALA A 87 -31.61 -6.10 -13.46
CA ALA A 87 -30.17 -6.15 -13.16
C ALA A 87 -29.83 -5.27 -11.93
N PRO A 88 -29.19 -5.86 -10.89
CA PRO A 88 -29.00 -5.20 -9.61
C PRO A 88 -28.18 -3.91 -9.74
N LYS A 89 -28.51 -2.92 -8.92
CA LYS A 89 -27.70 -1.71 -8.71
C LYS A 89 -26.73 -1.99 -7.57
N GLU A 90 -25.48 -2.28 -7.89
CA GLU A 90 -24.44 -2.48 -6.86
C GLU A 90 -23.80 -1.14 -6.46
N ILE A 91 -23.58 -0.95 -5.16
CA ILE A 91 -22.83 0.19 -4.62
C ILE A 91 -21.36 -0.25 -4.52
N GLU A 92 -20.57 0.12 -5.51
CA GLU A 92 -19.13 -0.19 -5.52
C GLU A 92 -18.33 0.89 -4.78
N LYS A 93 -17.42 0.49 -3.89
CA LYS A 93 -16.55 1.40 -3.12
C LYS A 93 -15.61 2.23 -4.02
N LYS A 94 -15.24 1.72 -5.19
CA LYS A 94 -14.44 2.42 -6.22
C LYS A 94 -15.17 2.30 -7.55
N LYS A 95 -15.31 3.41 -8.28
CA LYS A 95 -15.97 3.46 -9.59
C LYS A 95 -14.98 3.10 -10.70
N LEU A 96 -15.49 2.57 -11.81
CA LEU A 96 -14.72 2.38 -13.04
C LEU A 96 -14.10 3.70 -13.51
N VAL A 97 -12.78 3.70 -13.69
CA VAL A 97 -12.04 4.86 -14.20
C VAL A 97 -11.77 4.69 -15.70
N TYR A 98 -12.31 5.60 -16.51
CA TYR A 98 -12.17 5.57 -17.98
C TYR A 98 -10.80 6.06 -18.46
N THR A 99 -9.79 5.19 -18.34
CA THR A 99 -8.44 5.43 -18.88
C THR A 99 -8.38 5.14 -20.38
N ALA A 100 -7.31 5.58 -21.05
CA ALA A 100 -7.07 5.24 -22.46
C ALA A 100 -7.01 3.71 -22.69
N ARG A 101 -6.45 2.95 -21.74
CA ARG A 101 -6.46 1.48 -21.75
C ARG A 101 -7.88 0.92 -21.66
N VAL A 102 -8.71 1.46 -20.77
CA VAL A 102 -10.12 1.05 -20.65
C VAL A 102 -10.87 1.35 -21.94
N LYS A 103 -10.66 2.52 -22.56
CA LYS A 103 -11.28 2.86 -23.85
C LYS A 103 -10.91 1.86 -24.93
N ARG A 104 -9.62 1.53 -25.09
CA ARG A 104 -9.18 0.51 -26.08
C ARG A 104 -9.74 -0.87 -25.78
N LEU A 105 -9.75 -1.29 -24.52
CA LEU A 105 -10.33 -2.57 -24.12
C LEU A 105 -11.83 -2.62 -24.42
N LEU A 106 -12.58 -1.54 -24.13
CA LEU A 106 -14.00 -1.43 -24.47
C LEU A 106 -14.21 -1.45 -25.98
N THR A 107 -13.36 -0.80 -26.77
CA THR A 107 -13.39 -0.87 -28.24
C THR A 107 -13.16 -2.30 -28.74
N ALA A 108 -12.11 -2.99 -28.26
CA ALA A 108 -11.84 -4.38 -28.65
C ALA A 108 -12.99 -5.32 -28.28
N THR A 109 -13.56 -5.11 -27.08
CA THR A 109 -14.72 -5.86 -26.61
C THR A 109 -15.96 -5.58 -27.46
N ALA A 110 -16.20 -4.32 -27.83
CA ALA A 110 -17.33 -3.94 -28.67
C ALA A 110 -17.22 -4.54 -30.08
N VAL A 111 -16.03 -4.54 -30.68
CA VAL A 111 -15.77 -5.20 -31.96
C VAL A 111 -16.09 -6.69 -31.86
N LEU A 112 -15.61 -7.37 -30.80
CA LEU A 112 -15.91 -8.79 -30.60
C LEU A 112 -17.42 -9.05 -30.40
N ALA A 113 -18.12 -8.18 -29.65
CA ALA A 113 -19.56 -8.28 -29.46
C ALA A 113 -20.34 -8.05 -30.78
N ILE A 114 -19.88 -7.12 -31.63
CA ILE A 114 -20.46 -6.91 -32.96
C ILE A 114 -20.26 -8.14 -33.84
N VAL A 115 -19.05 -8.73 -33.87
CA VAL A 115 -18.79 -9.97 -34.63
C VAL A 115 -19.70 -11.11 -34.16
N ILE A 116 -19.91 -11.25 -32.84
CA ILE A 116 -20.85 -12.23 -32.28
C ILE A 116 -22.29 -11.92 -32.72
N GLY A 117 -22.72 -10.66 -32.66
CA GLY A 117 -24.06 -10.25 -33.08
C GLY A 117 -24.31 -10.42 -34.59
N LEU A 118 -23.29 -10.18 -35.42
CA LEU A 118 -23.36 -10.39 -36.87
C LEU A 118 -23.49 -11.87 -37.24
N SER A 119 -23.04 -12.80 -36.38
CA SER A 119 -23.22 -14.23 -36.63
C SER A 119 -24.70 -14.62 -36.72
N LEU A 120 -25.59 -13.90 -36.02
CA LEU A 120 -27.05 -14.07 -36.14
C LEU A 120 -27.58 -13.74 -37.54
N LEU A 121 -26.94 -12.82 -38.25
CA LEU A 121 -27.33 -12.44 -39.60
C LEU A 121 -26.80 -13.41 -40.67
N LEU A 122 -25.86 -14.29 -40.31
CA LEU A 122 -25.23 -15.27 -41.20
C LEU A 122 -25.79 -16.69 -40.96
N GLN A 123 -25.97 -17.08 -39.70
CA GLN A 123 -26.48 -18.40 -39.28
C GLN A 123 -27.34 -18.25 -38.02
N LEU A 124 -28.65 -18.45 -38.16
CA LEU A 124 -29.63 -18.10 -37.12
C LEU A 124 -29.41 -18.88 -35.82
N GLU A 125 -29.40 -20.22 -35.87
CA GLU A 125 -29.25 -21.08 -34.70
C GLU A 125 -27.91 -20.87 -33.99
N LEU A 126 -26.81 -20.87 -34.77
CA LEU A 126 -25.47 -20.65 -34.23
C LEU A 126 -25.34 -19.25 -33.63
N GLY A 127 -25.96 -18.24 -34.23
CA GLY A 127 -25.93 -16.86 -33.72
C GLY A 127 -26.60 -16.72 -32.36
N TYR A 128 -27.81 -17.29 -32.19
CA TYR A 128 -28.47 -17.31 -30.88
C TYR A 128 -27.65 -18.08 -29.84
N ALA A 129 -27.05 -19.21 -30.22
CA ALA A 129 -26.21 -20.00 -29.32
C ALA A 129 -24.96 -19.22 -28.87
N LEU A 130 -24.25 -18.56 -29.80
CA LEU A 130 -23.07 -17.75 -29.51
C LEU A 130 -23.40 -16.54 -28.64
N MET A 131 -24.49 -15.84 -28.92
CA MET A 131 -24.94 -14.70 -28.12
C MET A 131 -25.36 -15.15 -26.71
N PHE A 132 -26.02 -16.30 -26.57
CA PHE A 132 -26.38 -16.86 -25.27
C PHE A 132 -25.13 -17.22 -24.47
N ALA A 133 -24.17 -17.90 -25.08
CA ALA A 133 -22.89 -18.22 -24.45
C ALA A 133 -22.14 -16.95 -24.00
N ALA A 134 -22.10 -15.91 -24.84
CA ALA A 134 -21.50 -14.62 -24.49
C ALA A 134 -22.22 -13.91 -23.33
N THR A 135 -23.53 -14.13 -23.17
CA THR A 135 -24.31 -13.65 -22.03
C THR A 135 -23.96 -14.37 -20.74
N ILE A 136 -23.88 -15.70 -20.74
CA ILE A 136 -23.55 -16.46 -19.53
C ILE A 136 -22.11 -16.20 -19.11
N VAL A 137 -21.22 -16.06 -20.09
CA VAL A 137 -19.77 -16.08 -19.87
C VAL A 137 -19.05 -14.83 -20.40
N PRO A 138 -19.47 -13.61 -20.01
CA PRO A 138 -18.91 -12.36 -20.53
C PRO A 138 -17.44 -12.17 -20.15
N PHE A 139 -16.98 -12.87 -19.11
CA PHE A 139 -15.61 -12.80 -18.66
C PHE A 139 -14.65 -13.41 -19.70
N PHE A 140 -15.07 -14.43 -20.47
CA PHE A 140 -14.23 -14.97 -21.55
C PHE A 140 -14.06 -13.95 -22.66
N VAL A 141 -15.13 -13.22 -23.02
CA VAL A 141 -15.07 -12.12 -23.98
C VAL A 141 -14.05 -11.07 -23.53
N ILE A 142 -14.06 -10.72 -22.25
CA ILE A 142 -13.09 -9.77 -21.66
C ILE A 142 -11.67 -10.33 -21.59
N LEU A 143 -11.49 -11.61 -21.24
CA LEU A 143 -10.18 -12.26 -21.21
C LEU A 143 -9.56 -12.32 -22.61
N ILE A 144 -10.34 -12.69 -23.62
CA ILE A 144 -9.92 -12.69 -25.02
C ILE A 144 -9.57 -11.27 -25.44
N SER A 145 -10.45 -10.30 -25.19
CA SER A 145 -10.23 -8.90 -25.55
C SER A 145 -8.96 -8.34 -24.91
N ASN A 146 -8.72 -8.60 -23.61
CA ASN A 146 -7.50 -8.18 -22.93
C ASN A 146 -6.27 -8.88 -23.51
N THR A 147 -6.37 -10.17 -23.85
CA THR A 147 -5.27 -10.97 -24.44
C THR A 147 -4.88 -10.44 -25.83
N VAL A 148 -5.86 -10.18 -26.70
CA VAL A 148 -5.65 -9.58 -28.03
C VAL A 148 -5.03 -8.18 -27.90
N MET A 149 -5.38 -7.44 -26.85
CA MET A 149 -4.82 -6.11 -26.60
C MET A 149 -3.42 -6.13 -25.98
N LEU A 150 -2.92 -7.26 -25.45
CA LEU A 150 -1.61 -7.32 -24.77
C LEU A 150 -0.44 -6.78 -25.62
N PRO A 151 -0.30 -7.13 -26.92
CA PRO A 151 0.80 -6.62 -27.73
C PRO A 151 0.75 -5.08 -27.89
N VAL A 152 -0.46 -4.53 -28.03
CA VAL A 152 -0.68 -3.08 -28.15
C VAL A 152 -0.35 -2.39 -26.84
N GLU A 153 -0.87 -2.91 -25.71
CA GLU A 153 -0.57 -2.37 -24.39
C GLU A 153 0.93 -2.45 -24.06
N HIS A 154 1.59 -3.54 -24.45
CA HIS A 154 3.03 -3.71 -24.26
C HIS A 154 3.82 -2.69 -25.08
N ARG A 155 3.50 -2.50 -26.37
CA ARG A 155 4.16 -1.46 -27.19
C ARG A 155 3.97 -0.06 -26.63
N ILE A 156 2.76 0.26 -26.17
CA ILE A 156 2.46 1.55 -25.53
C ILE A 156 3.29 1.70 -24.25
N SER A 157 3.33 0.67 -23.40
CA SER A 157 4.14 0.67 -22.17
C SER A 157 5.63 0.87 -22.48
N LEU A 158 6.17 0.17 -23.47
CA LEU A 158 7.56 0.31 -23.91
C LEU A 158 7.86 1.71 -24.43
N TYR A 159 6.95 2.31 -25.20
CA TYR A 159 7.09 3.71 -25.62
C TYR A 159 7.21 4.65 -24.40
N TYR A 160 6.32 4.48 -23.41
CA TYR A 160 6.36 5.30 -22.19
C TYR A 160 7.66 5.09 -21.39
N LEU A 161 8.10 3.84 -21.22
CA LEU A 161 9.35 3.49 -20.56
C LEU A 161 10.55 4.12 -21.27
N ASN A 162 10.66 3.94 -22.59
CA ASN A 162 11.79 4.43 -23.37
C ASN A 162 11.86 5.96 -23.40
N ASP A 163 10.71 6.63 -23.45
CA ASP A 163 10.65 8.08 -23.35
C ASP A 163 11.10 8.59 -21.96
N ALA A 164 10.69 7.91 -20.89
CA ALA A 164 11.18 8.23 -19.54
C ALA A 164 12.69 7.98 -19.41
N LYS A 165 13.21 6.85 -19.91
CA LYS A 165 14.66 6.57 -19.96
C LYS A 165 15.39 7.69 -20.68
N LYS A 166 14.92 8.07 -21.88
CA LYS A 166 15.51 9.15 -22.67
C LYS A 166 15.54 10.46 -21.89
N LYS A 167 14.45 10.83 -21.23
CA LYS A 167 14.34 12.06 -20.44
C LYS A 167 15.32 12.09 -19.27
N ILE A 168 15.50 10.98 -18.55
CA ILE A 168 16.51 10.85 -17.49
C ILE A 168 17.92 11.04 -18.06
N HIS A 169 18.26 10.34 -19.14
CA HIS A 169 19.59 10.42 -19.76
C HIS A 169 19.90 11.80 -20.38
N GLN A 170 18.87 12.58 -20.74
CA GLN A 170 19.05 13.95 -21.21
C GLN A 170 19.51 14.90 -20.10
N TYR A 171 19.16 14.64 -18.85
CA TYR A 171 19.51 15.49 -17.71
C TYR A 171 20.80 14.97 -17.05
N ARG A 172 21.94 15.31 -17.65
CA ARG A 172 23.29 14.81 -17.26
C ARG A 172 23.68 15.07 -15.80
N GLN A 173 23.10 16.10 -15.18
CA GLN A 173 23.34 16.47 -13.78
C GLN A 173 22.38 15.79 -12.80
N LEU A 174 21.36 15.07 -13.30
CA LEU A 174 20.40 14.38 -12.46
C LEU A 174 21.01 13.09 -11.90
N GLU A 175 21.03 12.96 -10.58
CA GLU A 175 21.40 11.74 -9.90
C GLU A 175 20.17 11.07 -9.28
N VAL A 176 20.06 9.75 -9.44
CA VAL A 176 18.89 9.00 -8.97
C VAL A 176 19.23 8.24 -7.69
N ILE A 177 18.32 8.36 -6.71
CA ILE A 177 18.38 7.66 -5.42
C ILE A 177 17.23 6.65 -5.38
N GLY A 178 17.53 5.36 -5.45
CA GLY A 178 16.56 4.29 -5.31
C GLY A 178 16.31 3.92 -3.85
N ILE A 179 15.05 3.62 -3.49
CA ILE A 179 14.69 3.19 -2.13
C ILE A 179 13.85 1.91 -2.20
N THR A 180 14.29 0.85 -1.52
CA THR A 180 13.50 -0.37 -1.35
C THR A 180 13.59 -0.95 0.06
N GLY A 181 12.78 -1.98 0.32
CA GLY A 181 12.62 -2.65 1.61
C GLY A 181 11.21 -3.22 1.78
N SER A 182 10.98 -4.00 2.83
CA SER A 182 9.62 -4.42 3.24
C SER A 182 8.89 -3.27 3.93
N PHE A 183 9.58 -2.54 4.81
CA PHE A 183 9.02 -1.44 5.63
C PHE A 183 9.83 -0.14 5.47
N GLY A 184 9.31 1.00 5.92
CA GLY A 184 10.06 2.28 5.95
C GLY A 184 10.26 3.03 4.62
N LYS A 185 10.10 2.37 3.45
CA LYS A 185 10.33 2.97 2.11
C LYS A 185 9.72 4.37 1.93
N THR A 186 8.41 4.49 2.13
CA THR A 186 7.68 5.74 1.91
C THR A 186 8.09 6.81 2.92
N SER A 187 8.32 6.45 4.19
CA SER A 187 8.83 7.36 5.20
C SER A 187 10.21 7.91 4.81
N VAL A 188 11.17 7.03 4.47
CA VAL A 188 12.51 7.44 4.03
C VAL A 188 12.43 8.33 2.80
N LYS A 189 11.61 8.01 1.79
CA LYS A 189 11.41 8.87 0.62
C LYS A 189 11.00 10.29 1.02
N HIS A 190 10.02 10.44 1.91
CA HIS A 190 9.54 11.75 2.35
C HIS A 190 10.55 12.48 3.24
N PHE A 191 11.22 11.77 4.13
CA PHE A 191 12.24 12.35 5.02
C PHE A 191 13.44 12.83 4.21
N LEU A 192 13.97 11.96 3.36
CA LEU A 192 15.06 12.28 2.44
C LEU A 192 14.68 13.42 1.50
N GLY A 193 13.48 13.38 0.91
CA GLY A 193 12.96 14.48 0.09
C GLY A 193 12.96 15.81 0.85
N THR A 194 12.48 15.83 2.10
CA THR A 194 12.44 17.04 2.93
C THR A 194 13.84 17.56 3.27
N VAL A 195 14.75 16.66 3.64
CA VAL A 195 16.14 16.97 4.01
C VAL A 195 16.92 17.51 2.82
N LEU A 196 16.88 16.82 1.67
CA LEU A 196 17.63 17.21 0.48
C LEU A 196 17.05 18.47 -0.18
N SER A 197 15.73 18.68 -0.15
CA SER A 197 15.09 19.88 -0.73
C SER A 197 15.50 21.19 -0.05
N GLN A 198 16.25 21.15 1.06
CA GLN A 198 16.78 22.35 1.70
C GLN A 198 18.02 22.92 0.99
N GLY A 199 18.74 22.10 0.24
CA GLY A 199 19.96 22.49 -0.47
C GLY A 199 19.96 22.17 -1.95
N PHE A 200 19.04 21.33 -2.43
CA PHE A 200 19.00 20.83 -3.79
C PHE A 200 17.58 20.87 -4.37
N ASN A 201 17.48 20.85 -5.70
CA ASN A 201 16.22 20.65 -6.39
C ASN A 201 15.89 19.15 -6.50
N VAL A 202 14.92 18.68 -5.71
CA VAL A 202 14.64 17.24 -5.55
C VAL A 202 13.25 16.89 -6.05
N LEU A 203 13.17 15.88 -6.92
CA LEU A 203 11.92 15.21 -7.27
C LEU A 203 11.79 13.95 -6.42
N ILE A 204 10.61 13.70 -5.86
CA ILE A 204 10.28 12.42 -5.21
C ILE A 204 9.08 11.77 -5.91
N THR A 205 8.98 10.43 -5.88
CA THR A 205 7.78 9.77 -6.39
C THR A 205 6.54 10.11 -5.55
N PRO A 206 5.43 10.55 -6.17
CA PRO A 206 4.20 10.88 -5.46
C PRO A 206 3.53 9.62 -4.92
N GLU A 207 2.86 9.74 -3.76
CA GLU A 207 2.09 8.66 -3.13
C GLU A 207 2.88 7.33 -3.09
N SER A 208 2.30 6.23 -3.56
CA SER A 208 2.97 4.93 -3.66
C SER A 208 3.31 4.58 -5.11
N TYR A 209 3.77 5.55 -5.91
CA TYR A 209 4.17 5.31 -7.30
C TYR A 209 5.52 4.60 -7.33
N ASN A 210 5.47 3.29 -7.09
CA ASN A 210 6.64 2.44 -6.86
C ASN A 210 6.72 1.23 -7.80
N THR A 211 5.94 1.24 -8.88
CA THR A 211 6.01 0.28 -9.99
C THR A 211 6.71 0.92 -11.19
N PRO A 212 7.24 0.15 -12.16
CA PRO A 212 7.87 0.70 -13.37
C PRO A 212 7.03 1.77 -14.07
N MET A 213 5.72 1.53 -14.20
CA MET A 213 4.78 2.49 -14.80
C MET A 213 4.47 3.68 -13.90
N GLY A 214 4.40 3.50 -12.58
CA GLY A 214 4.28 4.61 -11.64
C GLY A 214 5.48 5.55 -11.70
N VAL A 215 6.69 5.00 -11.70
CA VAL A 215 7.95 5.75 -11.81
C VAL A 215 8.04 6.45 -13.17
N THR A 216 7.72 5.74 -14.26
CA THR A 216 7.66 6.31 -15.62
C THR A 216 6.74 7.52 -15.69
N ARG A 217 5.56 7.44 -15.06
CA ARG A 217 4.62 8.55 -15.02
C ARG A 217 5.25 9.76 -14.33
N THR A 218 5.84 9.58 -13.15
CA THR A 218 6.53 10.64 -12.39
C THR A 218 7.59 11.33 -13.26
N VAL A 219 8.47 10.56 -13.89
CA VAL A 219 9.53 11.07 -14.77
C VAL A 219 8.94 11.90 -15.91
N ARG A 220 7.92 11.37 -16.59
CA ARG A 220 7.33 12.06 -17.75
C ARG A 220 6.60 13.33 -17.37
N SER A 221 5.81 13.32 -16.29
CA SER A 221 4.93 14.44 -15.96
C SER A 221 5.56 15.49 -15.03
N MET A 222 6.56 15.12 -14.23
CA MET A 222 7.07 16.00 -13.16
C MET A 222 8.56 16.32 -13.26
N LEU A 223 9.37 15.46 -13.88
CA LEU A 223 10.81 15.71 -14.01
C LEU A 223 11.09 16.88 -14.95
N THR A 224 11.91 17.82 -14.48
CA THR A 224 12.38 19.00 -15.23
C THR A 224 13.92 19.04 -15.22
N PRO A 225 14.55 19.81 -16.13
CA PRO A 225 16.01 19.93 -16.19
C PRO A 225 16.65 20.58 -14.93
N THR A 226 15.86 21.24 -14.09
CA THR A 226 16.35 21.91 -12.87
C THR A 226 16.52 20.94 -11.70
N HIS A 227 15.98 19.72 -11.78
CA HIS A 227 16.13 18.74 -10.72
C HIS A 227 17.54 18.16 -10.73
N GLU A 228 18.17 18.18 -9.57
CA GLU A 228 19.51 17.61 -9.32
C GLU A 228 19.40 16.18 -8.81
N TYR A 229 18.37 15.88 -8.00
CA TYR A 229 18.14 14.53 -7.49
C TYR A 229 16.72 14.04 -7.78
N PHE A 230 16.61 12.77 -8.14
CA PHE A 230 15.34 12.05 -8.21
C PHE A 230 15.31 10.88 -7.22
N VAL A 231 14.45 10.98 -6.21
CA VAL A 231 14.22 9.93 -5.21
C VAL A 231 13.09 9.02 -5.68
N SER A 232 13.46 7.79 -6.07
CA SER A 232 12.55 6.78 -6.60
C SER A 232 12.27 5.68 -5.59
N GLU A 233 11.04 5.64 -5.05
CA GLU A 233 10.56 4.49 -4.30
C GLU A 233 10.36 3.27 -5.22
N MET A 234 10.90 2.11 -4.84
CA MET A 234 10.89 0.88 -5.64
C MET A 234 10.18 -0.24 -4.88
N GLY A 235 8.98 -0.60 -5.37
CA GLY A 235 8.14 -1.66 -4.87
C GLY A 235 8.40 -2.97 -5.63
N ALA A 236 8.24 -4.10 -4.95
CA ALA A 236 8.36 -5.40 -5.57
C ALA A 236 7.41 -6.40 -4.92
N LYS A 237 6.92 -7.32 -5.75
CA LYS A 237 6.10 -8.48 -5.35
C LYS A 237 6.73 -9.80 -5.79
N GLN A 238 7.67 -9.75 -6.73
CA GLN A 238 8.40 -10.90 -7.24
C GLN A 238 9.83 -10.48 -7.64
N ARG A 239 10.70 -11.47 -7.83
CA ARG A 239 12.05 -11.26 -8.33
C ARG A 239 12.04 -10.57 -9.70
N GLY A 240 12.97 -9.65 -9.93
CA GLY A 240 13.10 -8.85 -11.14
C GLY A 240 12.36 -7.51 -11.11
N ASP A 241 11.38 -7.33 -10.22
CA ASP A 241 10.60 -6.08 -10.14
C ASP A 241 11.48 -4.87 -9.77
N ILE A 242 12.44 -5.02 -8.84
CA ILE A 242 13.35 -3.93 -8.45
C ILE A 242 14.35 -3.67 -9.58
N LYS A 243 14.91 -4.74 -10.15
CA LYS A 243 15.80 -4.63 -11.31
C LYS A 243 15.16 -3.89 -12.48
N GLU A 244 13.88 -4.15 -12.79
CA GLU A 244 13.18 -3.46 -13.89
C GLU A 244 13.12 -1.94 -13.67
N ILE A 245 12.89 -1.51 -12.42
CA ILE A 245 12.90 -0.08 -12.08
C ILE A 245 14.33 0.47 -12.11
N CYS A 246 15.34 -0.29 -11.66
CA CYS A 246 16.74 0.12 -11.76
C CYS A 246 17.18 0.29 -13.23
N ASP A 247 16.75 -0.60 -14.13
CA ASP A 247 17.00 -0.51 -15.57
C ASP A 247 16.27 0.67 -16.24
N LEU A 248 15.23 1.22 -15.59
CA LEU A 248 14.51 2.43 -15.99
C LEU A 248 15.22 3.70 -15.56
N VAL A 249 15.65 3.77 -14.29
CA VAL A 249 16.11 5.03 -13.70
C VAL A 249 17.61 5.12 -13.43
N SER A 250 18.35 4.01 -13.57
CA SER A 250 19.80 3.93 -13.38
C SER A 250 20.29 4.61 -12.09
N PRO A 251 19.88 4.09 -10.91
CA PRO A 251 20.22 4.72 -9.63
C PRO A 251 21.73 4.74 -9.39
N LYS A 252 22.25 5.89 -8.94
CA LYS A 252 23.62 6.04 -8.43
C LYS A 252 23.69 5.70 -6.94
N TYR A 253 22.63 5.99 -6.20
CA TYR A 253 22.51 5.68 -4.78
C TYR A 253 21.37 4.71 -4.56
N GLY A 254 21.55 3.73 -3.68
CA GLY A 254 20.52 2.74 -3.34
C GLY A 254 20.35 2.62 -1.83
N ILE A 255 19.12 2.67 -1.34
CA ILE A 255 18.77 2.51 0.07
C ILE A 255 17.96 1.22 0.23
N ILE A 256 18.44 0.32 1.10
CA ILE A 256 17.68 -0.84 1.55
C ILE A 256 17.35 -0.63 3.04
N THR A 257 16.07 -0.41 3.33
CA THR A 257 15.61 -0.03 4.68
C THR A 257 15.60 -1.19 5.66
N ALA A 258 14.55 -2.01 5.64
CA ALA A 258 14.38 -3.18 6.49
C ALA A 258 13.74 -4.31 5.66
N ILE A 259 14.13 -5.55 5.91
CA ILE A 259 13.65 -6.73 5.21
C ILE A 259 12.94 -7.64 6.21
N GLY A 260 11.66 -7.87 5.96
CA GLY A 260 10.85 -8.82 6.72
C GLY A 260 9.78 -9.46 5.86
N GLU A 261 9.03 -10.39 6.46
CA GLU A 261 8.00 -11.16 5.77
C GLU A 261 6.86 -10.24 5.29
N GLN A 262 6.75 -10.10 3.97
CA GLN A 262 5.71 -9.32 3.31
C GLN A 262 5.39 -9.93 1.95
N HIS A 263 4.12 -9.94 1.55
CA HIS A 263 3.68 -10.49 0.26
C HIS A 263 4.14 -11.94 0.02
N LEU A 264 4.11 -12.79 1.05
CA LEU A 264 4.53 -14.19 0.96
C LEU A 264 3.74 -14.98 -0.09
N GLU A 265 2.49 -14.61 -0.40
CA GLU A 265 1.74 -15.23 -1.50
C GLU A 265 2.46 -15.15 -2.86
N THR A 266 3.19 -14.05 -3.12
CA THR A 266 3.91 -13.85 -4.38
C THR A 266 5.39 -14.18 -4.27
N PHE A 267 6.03 -13.84 -3.14
CA PHE A 267 7.44 -14.11 -2.91
C PHE A 267 7.76 -15.55 -2.50
N LYS A 268 6.77 -16.28 -1.95
CA LYS A 268 6.88 -17.63 -1.38
C LYS A 268 7.77 -17.74 -0.14
N THR A 269 8.98 -17.17 -0.16
CA THR A 269 9.97 -17.29 0.92
C THR A 269 10.64 -15.96 1.27
N LEU A 270 11.09 -15.82 2.51
CA LEU A 270 11.87 -14.66 2.97
C LEU A 270 13.20 -14.51 2.21
N ASP A 271 13.87 -15.62 1.85
CA ASP A 271 15.08 -15.61 1.02
C ASP A 271 14.85 -14.95 -0.35
N THR A 272 13.70 -15.21 -0.97
CA THR A 272 13.33 -14.56 -2.24
C THR A 272 13.13 -13.06 -2.04
N ILE A 273 12.55 -12.63 -0.91
CA ILE A 273 12.42 -11.21 -0.56
C ILE A 273 13.81 -10.58 -0.43
N LYS A 274 14.73 -11.20 0.34
CA LYS A 274 16.10 -10.71 0.53
C LYS A 274 16.80 -10.47 -0.80
N LYS A 275 16.85 -11.50 -1.66
CA LYS A 275 17.45 -11.43 -2.99
C LYS A 275 16.82 -10.35 -3.86
N THR A 276 15.48 -10.25 -3.85
CA THR A 276 14.76 -9.24 -4.64
C THR A 276 15.06 -7.81 -4.18
N LYS A 277 15.16 -7.54 -2.86
CA LYS A 277 15.49 -6.20 -2.37
C LYS A 277 16.94 -5.82 -2.69
N PHE A 278 17.86 -6.79 -2.66
CA PHE A 278 19.27 -6.57 -2.99
C PHE A 278 19.54 -6.32 -4.47
N GLU A 279 18.58 -6.60 -5.37
CA GLU A 279 18.67 -6.19 -6.79
C GLU A 279 18.99 -4.71 -6.95
N LEU A 280 18.53 -3.84 -6.02
CA LEU A 280 18.87 -2.42 -6.03
C LEU A 280 20.36 -2.20 -5.79
N ALA A 281 20.93 -2.80 -4.73
CA ALA A 281 22.34 -2.64 -4.40
C ALA A 281 23.26 -3.26 -5.47
N GLU A 282 22.87 -4.40 -6.05
CA GLU A 282 23.60 -5.07 -7.13
C GLU A 282 23.55 -4.32 -8.47
N ALA A 283 22.51 -3.50 -8.69
CA ALA A 283 22.35 -2.70 -9.90
C ALA A 283 23.12 -1.36 -9.88
N LEU A 284 23.64 -0.94 -8.73
CA LEU A 284 24.37 0.32 -8.61
C LEU A 284 25.71 0.28 -9.40
N PRO A 285 26.13 1.42 -9.98
CA PRO A 285 27.44 1.51 -10.63
C PRO A 285 28.58 1.49 -9.61
N ALA A 286 29.82 1.29 -10.07
CA ALA A 286 30.99 1.17 -9.20
C ALA A 286 31.29 2.46 -8.40
N ASP A 287 30.96 3.62 -8.95
CA ASP A 287 31.03 4.94 -8.29
C ASP A 287 29.76 5.29 -7.49
N GLY A 288 28.82 4.35 -7.38
CA GLY A 288 27.60 4.48 -6.59
C GLY A 288 27.80 4.12 -5.11
N ILE A 289 26.75 4.34 -4.31
CA ILE A 289 26.74 4.00 -2.87
C ILE A 289 25.45 3.28 -2.47
N ALA A 290 25.60 2.11 -1.86
CA ALA A 290 24.52 1.37 -1.22
C ALA A 290 24.47 1.68 0.28
N PHE A 291 23.34 2.19 0.77
CA PHE A 291 23.07 2.43 2.19
C PHE A 291 22.28 1.27 2.77
N LEU A 292 22.88 0.56 3.72
CA LEU A 292 22.33 -0.69 4.26
C LEU A 292 22.20 -0.61 5.79
N ASN A 293 21.01 -0.91 6.31
CA ASN A 293 20.78 -1.08 7.73
C ASN A 293 21.32 -2.45 8.19
N ILE A 294 22.44 -2.50 8.88
CA ILE A 294 23.01 -3.80 9.31
C ILE A 294 22.49 -4.27 10.68
N ASP A 295 21.68 -3.47 11.38
CA ASP A 295 20.91 -3.95 12.55
C ASP A 295 19.76 -4.87 12.14
N ASP A 296 19.34 -4.80 10.87
CA ASP A 296 18.41 -5.76 10.30
C ASP A 296 19.18 -7.03 9.92
N GLU A 297 18.92 -8.13 10.65
CA GLU A 297 19.59 -9.42 10.46
C GLU A 297 19.44 -9.96 9.03
N ASN A 298 18.32 -9.66 8.35
CA ASN A 298 18.07 -10.12 6.98
C ASN A 298 18.91 -9.34 5.97
N VAL A 299 19.10 -8.04 6.18
CA VAL A 299 20.02 -7.20 5.40
C VAL A 299 21.47 -7.62 5.67
N ALA A 300 21.86 -7.77 6.94
CA ALA A 300 23.21 -8.18 7.32
C ALA A 300 23.58 -9.56 6.77
N ALA A 301 22.66 -10.52 6.79
CA ALA A 301 22.88 -11.85 6.22
C ALA A 301 23.03 -11.81 4.70
N GLN A 302 22.17 -11.06 4.01
CA GLN A 302 22.20 -10.99 2.54
C GLN A 302 23.42 -10.22 2.02
N LEU A 303 23.91 -9.22 2.75
CA LEU A 303 25.13 -8.48 2.42
C LEU A 303 26.35 -9.41 2.26
N LYS A 304 26.44 -10.50 3.04
CA LYS A 304 27.57 -11.45 2.98
C LYS A 304 27.66 -12.22 1.66
N VAL A 305 26.56 -12.32 0.92
CA VAL A 305 26.46 -13.16 -0.30
C VAL A 305 26.08 -12.37 -1.55
N ALA A 306 25.67 -11.10 -1.40
CA ALA A 306 25.28 -10.24 -2.51
C ALA A 306 26.49 -9.78 -3.32
N ASN A 307 26.31 -9.63 -4.63
CA ASN A 307 27.37 -9.17 -5.52
C ASN A 307 27.28 -7.66 -5.78
N ILE A 308 27.75 -6.86 -4.81
CA ILE A 308 27.67 -5.40 -4.85
C ILE A 308 28.99 -4.83 -5.38
N LYS A 309 28.91 -4.08 -6.49
CA LYS A 309 30.07 -3.38 -7.09
C LYS A 309 30.32 -2.00 -6.49
N ALA A 310 29.25 -1.37 -6.02
CA ALA A 310 29.25 -0.05 -5.41
C ALA A 310 29.90 -0.07 -4.01
N ARG A 311 30.27 1.11 -3.51
CA ARG A 311 30.64 1.25 -2.10
C ARG A 311 29.43 0.99 -1.21
N VAL A 312 29.63 0.30 -0.10
CA VAL A 312 28.59 0.10 0.93
C VAL A 312 28.83 1.09 2.08
N ALA A 313 27.79 1.84 2.45
CA ALA A 313 27.73 2.67 3.64
C ALA A 313 26.73 2.05 4.63
N THR A 314 27.23 1.57 5.75
CA THR A 314 26.42 0.90 6.78
C THR A 314 25.84 1.90 7.77
N TYR A 315 24.59 1.70 8.17
CA TYR A 315 23.95 2.52 9.19
C TYR A 315 23.15 1.69 10.19
N GLY A 316 22.96 2.25 11.40
CA GLY A 316 22.24 1.59 12.48
C GLY A 316 22.39 2.29 13.83
N ILE A 317 21.92 1.64 14.88
CA ILE A 317 21.94 2.08 16.28
C ILE A 317 22.79 1.11 17.11
N HIS A 318 22.55 -0.20 16.96
CA HIS A 318 23.00 -1.24 17.88
C HIS A 318 24.28 -1.94 17.43
N SER A 319 24.47 -2.15 16.12
CA SER A 319 25.62 -2.90 15.59
C SER A 319 26.94 -2.18 15.85
N ALA A 320 27.97 -3.00 16.07
CA ALA A 320 29.35 -2.51 16.14
C ALA A 320 29.86 -2.09 14.74
N GLN A 321 30.71 -1.06 14.71
CA GLN A 321 31.46 -0.61 13.53
C GLN A 321 30.63 -0.07 12.34
N LEU A 322 29.57 0.68 12.61
CA LEU A 322 28.76 1.38 11.62
C LEU A 322 29.46 2.61 11.01
N ASP A 323 29.23 2.89 9.72
CA ASP A 323 29.71 4.12 9.08
C ASP A 323 28.94 5.35 9.56
N TYR A 324 27.63 5.17 9.75
CA TYR A 324 26.72 6.15 10.34
C TYR A 324 25.97 5.51 11.52
N ARG A 325 26.23 5.99 12.73
CA ARG A 325 25.60 5.45 13.94
C ARG A 325 24.73 6.48 14.62
N ALA A 326 23.51 6.10 14.98
CA ALA A 326 22.71 6.87 15.93
C ALA A 326 22.91 6.35 17.36
N SER A 327 23.02 7.26 18.33
CA SER A 327 23.19 6.94 19.75
C SER A 327 22.48 7.97 20.64
N ASP A 328 22.49 7.74 21.97
CA ASP A 328 21.91 8.64 22.97
C ASP A 328 20.46 9.04 22.66
N ILE A 329 19.67 8.08 22.17
CA ILE A 329 18.27 8.29 21.77
C ILE A 329 17.43 8.54 23.01
N ARG A 330 16.75 9.68 23.05
CA ARG A 330 15.89 10.11 24.16
C ARG A 330 14.58 10.65 23.61
N TYR A 331 13.46 10.21 24.18
CA TYR A 331 12.13 10.71 23.83
C TYR A 331 11.64 11.72 24.88
N THR A 332 11.18 12.87 24.43
CA THR A 332 10.72 13.97 25.28
C THR A 332 9.40 14.55 24.77
N ARG A 333 8.82 15.49 25.52
CA ARG A 333 7.61 16.24 25.14
C ARG A 333 7.81 17.18 23.95
N ASP A 334 9.06 17.38 23.52
CA ASP A 334 9.44 18.17 22.34
C ASP A 334 9.94 17.29 21.18
N GLY A 335 9.83 15.96 21.31
CA GLY A 335 10.19 14.99 20.29
C GLY A 335 11.39 14.12 20.67
N THR A 336 12.06 13.58 19.65
CA THR A 336 13.23 12.71 19.80
C THR A 336 14.53 13.50 19.66
N PHE A 337 15.45 13.25 20.58
CA PHE A 337 16.84 13.69 20.53
C PHE A 337 17.74 12.48 20.34
N PHE A 338 18.76 12.60 19.49
CA PHE A 338 19.74 11.54 19.25
C PHE A 338 21.01 12.14 18.67
N LYS A 339 22.15 11.48 18.87
CA LYS A 339 23.41 11.85 18.23
C LYS A 339 23.64 11.01 16.98
N VAL A 340 24.30 11.58 15.98
CA VAL A 340 24.79 10.86 14.82
C VAL A 340 26.30 11.02 14.72
N THR A 341 27.01 9.89 14.67
CA THR A 341 28.46 9.85 14.46
C THR A 341 28.76 9.32 13.06
N LYS A 342 29.62 10.02 12.31
CA LYS A 342 30.16 9.58 11.02
C LYS A 342 31.58 9.04 11.22
N LYS A 343 31.74 7.72 11.07
CA LYS A 343 32.99 7.01 11.41
C LYS A 343 34.21 7.51 10.63
N SER A 344 34.06 7.80 9.34
CA SER A 344 35.19 8.18 8.48
C SER A 344 35.84 9.51 8.86
N THR A 345 35.07 10.41 9.49
CA THR A 345 35.53 11.75 9.89
C THR A 345 35.64 11.91 11.40
N GLY A 346 35.03 11.03 12.20
CA GLY A 346 34.86 11.21 13.64
C GLY A 346 33.87 12.31 14.03
N GLU A 347 33.29 13.02 13.06
CA GLU A 347 32.26 14.04 13.26
C GLU A 347 31.06 13.45 14.01
N GLU A 348 30.65 14.13 15.07
CA GLU A 348 29.47 13.82 15.86
C GLU A 348 28.59 15.06 15.98
N GLN A 349 27.27 14.87 15.81
CA GLN A 349 26.31 15.96 15.87
C GLN A 349 25.01 15.48 16.54
N GLU A 350 24.43 16.31 17.41
CA GLU A 350 23.12 16.08 18.00
C GLU A 350 22.00 16.54 17.04
N PHE A 351 20.96 15.72 16.92
CA PHE A 351 19.78 15.93 16.11
C PHE A 351 18.54 15.97 17.00
N GLN A 352 17.55 16.75 16.55
CA GLN A 352 16.24 16.84 17.17
C GLN A 352 15.16 16.72 16.09
N THR A 353 14.11 15.97 16.38
CA THR A 353 12.96 15.79 15.49
C THR A 353 11.68 15.66 16.29
N VAL A 354 10.55 16.07 15.72
CA VAL A 354 9.21 15.82 16.31
C VAL A 354 8.74 14.38 16.12
N LEU A 355 9.41 13.60 15.27
CA LEU A 355 9.09 12.20 15.04
C LEU A 355 9.46 11.36 16.27
N LEU A 356 8.63 10.38 16.59
CA LEU A 356 8.85 9.46 17.71
C LEU A 356 9.09 8.03 17.23
N GLY A 357 9.73 7.24 18.10
CA GLY A 357 10.01 5.83 17.87
C GLY A 357 11.30 5.53 17.12
N GLU A 358 11.93 4.42 17.48
CA GLU A 358 13.25 4.02 16.99
C GLU A 358 13.26 3.80 15.47
N HIS A 359 12.16 3.26 14.92
CA HIS A 359 11.98 3.08 13.49
C HIS A 359 12.12 4.41 12.70
N ASN A 360 11.69 5.54 13.27
CA ASN A 360 11.88 6.85 12.65
C ASN A 360 13.32 7.34 12.77
N VAL A 361 14.04 6.97 13.83
CA VAL A 361 15.48 7.23 13.95
C VAL A 361 16.25 6.51 12.84
N TYR A 362 15.97 5.23 12.55
CA TYR A 362 16.56 4.55 11.38
C TYR A 362 16.25 5.25 10.06
N ASN A 363 14.98 5.65 9.85
CA ASN A 363 14.56 6.31 8.62
C ASN A 363 15.24 7.69 8.44
N LEU A 364 15.44 8.43 9.53
CA LEU A 364 16.16 9.69 9.52
C LEU A 364 17.67 9.48 9.36
N LEU A 365 18.25 8.50 10.04
CA LEU A 365 19.67 8.20 9.99
C LEU A 365 20.14 7.92 8.56
N VAL A 366 19.39 7.14 7.79
CA VAL A 366 19.74 6.91 6.38
C VAL A 366 19.56 8.18 5.52
N SER A 367 18.59 9.03 5.85
CA SER A 367 18.41 10.32 5.17
C SER A 367 19.58 11.28 5.46
N ILE A 368 20.08 11.28 6.70
CA ILE A 368 21.26 12.03 7.14
C ILE A 368 22.52 11.48 6.47
N ALA A 369 22.68 10.15 6.42
CA ALA A 369 23.80 9.49 5.77
C ALA A 369 23.89 9.89 4.29
N VAL A 370 22.78 9.80 3.55
CA VAL A 370 22.72 10.24 2.15
C VAL A 370 23.07 11.71 2.01
N GLY A 371 22.43 12.61 2.78
CA GLY A 371 22.75 14.03 2.72
C GLY A 371 24.23 14.35 3.02
N SER A 372 24.83 13.61 3.94
CA SER A 372 26.25 13.75 4.30
C SER A 372 27.18 13.27 3.19
N GLU A 373 26.85 12.16 2.52
CA GLU A 373 27.61 11.66 1.36
C GLU A 373 27.45 12.56 0.12
N LEU A 374 26.38 13.37 0.06
CA LEU A 374 26.20 14.42 -0.93
C LEU A 374 26.89 15.76 -0.53
N GLY A 375 27.72 15.74 0.51
CA GLY A 375 28.56 16.87 0.91
C GLY A 375 27.90 17.89 1.85
N VAL A 376 26.72 17.61 2.40
CA VAL A 376 26.09 18.48 3.40
C VAL A 376 26.65 18.17 4.80
N PRO A 377 27.24 19.14 5.52
CA PRO A 377 27.76 18.93 6.88
C PRO A 377 26.68 18.46 7.86
N LEU A 378 27.03 17.63 8.87
CA LEU A 378 26.03 17.12 9.83
C LEU A 378 25.34 18.26 10.59
N THR A 379 26.08 19.31 10.91
CA THR A 379 25.56 20.55 11.53
C THR A 379 24.39 21.16 10.73
N LYS A 380 24.49 21.23 9.39
CA LYS A 380 23.39 21.72 8.54
C LYS A 380 22.25 20.70 8.46
N LEU A 381 22.56 19.42 8.34
CA LEU A 381 21.55 18.35 8.31
C LEU A 381 20.70 18.34 9.58
N ALA A 382 21.28 18.64 10.75
CA ALA A 382 20.55 18.77 12.00
C ALA A 382 19.44 19.82 11.93
N THR A 383 19.67 20.93 11.22
CA THR A 383 18.64 21.95 10.98
C THR A 383 17.57 21.50 9.99
N TYR A 384 17.93 20.66 9.01
CA TYR A 384 17.01 20.18 7.97
C TYR A 384 16.06 19.11 8.53
N VAL A 385 16.59 18.22 9.38
CA VAL A 385 15.81 17.15 10.03
C VAL A 385 14.67 17.71 10.88
N ARG A 386 14.85 18.87 11.52
CA ARG A 386 13.80 19.55 12.30
C ARG A 386 12.56 19.92 11.46
N LYS A 387 12.69 20.02 10.13
CA LYS A 387 11.59 20.36 9.22
C LYS A 387 10.76 19.14 8.79
N VAL A 388 11.23 17.93 9.10
CA VAL A 388 10.51 16.69 8.80
C VAL A 388 9.26 16.62 9.67
N ARG A 389 8.12 16.29 9.04
CA ARG A 389 6.81 16.25 9.70
C ARG A 389 6.33 14.81 9.90
N PRO A 390 5.58 14.53 10.99
CA PRO A 390 4.96 13.23 11.21
C PRO A 390 3.86 12.98 10.19
N VAL A 391 3.57 11.70 9.96
CA VAL A 391 2.33 11.27 9.32
C VAL A 391 1.23 11.32 10.39
N LYS A 392 0.07 11.89 10.06
CA LYS A 392 -1.06 11.98 11.00
C LYS A 392 -1.43 10.60 11.56
N HIS A 393 -1.75 10.55 12.85
CA HIS A 393 -2.19 9.33 13.56
C HIS A 393 -1.18 8.16 13.51
N ARG A 394 0.13 8.45 13.50
CA ARG A 394 1.21 7.46 13.62
C ARG A 394 2.24 7.95 14.63
N LEU A 395 1.99 7.67 15.92
CA LEU A 395 2.73 8.25 17.05
C LEU A 395 2.92 9.76 16.92
N GLU A 396 1.84 10.46 16.59
CA GLU A 396 1.86 11.90 16.38
C GLU A 396 1.88 12.64 17.73
N LEU A 397 2.93 13.42 17.96
CA LEU A 397 3.07 14.27 19.15
C LEU A 397 2.20 15.52 19.02
N LYS A 398 1.19 15.66 19.88
CA LYS A 398 0.26 16.80 19.93
C LYS A 398 0.34 17.48 21.29
N LYS A 399 0.54 18.80 21.30
CA LYS A 399 0.40 19.62 22.52
C LYS A 399 -1.09 19.93 22.71
N ASN A 400 -1.65 19.60 23.87
CA ASN A 400 -3.04 19.89 24.21
C ASN A 400 -3.11 20.58 25.58
N GLY A 401 -2.93 21.91 25.59
CA GLY A 401 -2.82 22.68 26.82
C GLY A 401 -1.68 22.17 27.72
N PRO A 402 -1.95 21.76 28.97
CA PRO A 402 -0.92 21.33 29.92
C PRO A 402 -0.43 19.86 29.71
N VAL A 403 -1.11 19.11 28.84
CA VAL A 403 -0.79 17.70 28.55
C VAL A 403 -0.19 17.51 27.16
N THR A 404 0.59 16.44 27.01
CA THR A 404 1.14 15.99 25.73
C THR A 404 0.41 14.72 25.32
N ILE A 405 -0.16 14.71 24.12
CA ILE A 405 -0.86 13.55 23.56
C ILE A 405 0.05 12.89 22.53
N LEU A 406 0.24 11.57 22.66
CA LEU A 406 0.81 10.70 21.65
C LEU A 406 -0.37 10.01 20.95
N ASP A 407 -0.65 10.41 19.72
CA ASP A 407 -1.78 9.88 18.95
C ASP A 407 -1.30 8.76 18.01
N ASP A 408 -1.59 7.51 18.38
CA ASP A 408 -1.39 6.29 17.59
C ASP A 408 -2.71 5.53 17.38
N SER A 409 -3.77 6.27 17.10
CA SER A 409 -5.15 5.75 17.05
C SER A 409 -5.52 4.98 15.76
N PHE A 410 -4.71 5.02 14.70
CA PHE A 410 -5.17 4.59 13.36
C PHE A 410 -5.29 3.07 13.16
N ASN A 411 -4.29 2.29 13.57
CA ASN A 411 -4.30 0.83 13.36
C ASN A 411 -3.33 0.13 14.33
N SER A 412 -3.83 -0.85 15.07
CA SER A 412 -3.01 -1.57 16.04
C SER A 412 -2.32 -2.79 15.47
N ASN A 413 -1.11 -3.02 15.94
CA ASN A 413 -0.49 -4.33 15.87
C ASN A 413 0.50 -4.48 17.03
N PRO A 414 0.87 -5.71 17.42
CA PRO A 414 1.74 -5.94 18.56
C PRO A 414 3.10 -5.22 18.49
N VAL A 415 3.63 -4.99 17.29
CA VAL A 415 4.90 -4.30 17.09
C VAL A 415 4.73 -2.78 17.32
N GLY A 416 3.66 -2.19 16.80
CA GLY A 416 3.30 -0.79 16.98
C GLY A 416 3.09 -0.44 18.44
N SER A 417 2.21 -1.17 19.13
CA SER A 417 1.88 -0.89 20.53
C SER A 417 3.08 -1.09 21.48
N LYS A 418 3.96 -2.06 21.19
CA LYS A 418 5.23 -2.21 21.91
C LYS A 418 6.14 -1.01 21.70
N ALA A 419 6.25 -0.50 20.47
CA ALA A 419 7.04 0.69 20.17
C ALA A 419 6.46 1.95 20.84
N ALA A 420 5.13 2.10 20.85
CA ALA A 420 4.42 3.19 21.52
C ALA A 420 4.71 3.22 23.02
N LEU A 421 4.59 2.07 23.71
CA LEU A 421 4.92 1.95 25.12
C LEU A 421 6.42 2.17 25.40
N THR A 422 7.31 1.77 24.49
CA THR A 422 8.76 2.02 24.63
C THR A 422 9.09 3.50 24.53
N VAL A 423 8.40 4.24 23.66
CA VAL A 423 8.51 5.70 23.59
C VAL A 423 7.98 6.33 24.87
N LEU A 424 6.77 5.93 25.30
CA LEU A 424 6.13 6.45 26.49
C LEU A 424 6.96 6.22 27.76
N SER A 425 7.62 5.05 27.89
CA SER A 425 8.39 4.70 29.08
C SER A 425 9.59 5.62 29.32
N GLN A 426 10.17 6.18 28.25
CA GLN A 426 11.32 7.09 28.33
C GLN A 426 10.92 8.56 28.54
N MET A 427 9.65 8.92 28.38
CA MET A 427 9.19 10.29 28.60
C MET A 427 9.04 10.59 30.09
N GLU A 428 9.33 11.84 30.46
CA GLU A 428 9.13 12.35 31.81
C GLU A 428 7.68 12.78 32.06
N GLY A 429 7.23 12.63 33.31
CA GLY A 429 5.87 12.95 33.75
C GLY A 429 4.98 11.71 33.89
N LYS A 430 3.77 11.94 34.39
CA LYS A 430 2.77 10.89 34.61
C LYS A 430 2.23 10.36 33.28
N LYS A 431 2.33 9.04 33.08
CA LYS A 431 2.03 8.33 31.83
C LYS A 431 0.63 7.72 31.90
N ILE A 432 -0.22 8.12 30.97
CA ILE A 432 -1.61 7.67 30.90
C ILE A 432 -1.80 6.96 29.57
N LEU A 433 -2.30 5.73 29.60
CA LEU A 433 -2.70 4.99 28.39
C LEU A 433 -4.22 5.04 28.25
N ILE A 434 -4.71 5.34 27.06
CA ILE A 434 -6.12 5.18 26.69
C ILE A 434 -6.16 4.19 25.53
N THR A 435 -6.83 3.05 25.73
CA THR A 435 -6.88 2.02 24.70
C THR A 435 -8.12 1.13 24.82
N PRO A 436 -8.71 0.72 23.70
CA PRO A 436 -9.66 -0.38 23.66
C PRO A 436 -9.01 -1.77 23.58
N GLY A 437 -7.68 -1.84 23.58
CA GLY A 437 -6.96 -3.05 23.20
C GLY A 437 -6.87 -3.19 21.67
N MET A 438 -6.22 -4.26 21.23
CA MET A 438 -6.06 -4.63 19.84
C MET A 438 -7.25 -5.50 19.42
N ILE A 439 -7.82 -5.23 18.25
CA ILE A 439 -8.95 -5.97 17.67
C ILE A 439 -8.55 -6.59 16.33
N GLU A 440 -9.38 -7.50 15.82
CA GLU A 440 -9.20 -8.18 14.53
C GLU A 440 -7.95 -9.08 14.47
N LEU A 441 -7.51 -9.63 15.61
CA LEU A 441 -6.33 -10.51 15.70
C LEU A 441 -6.67 -12.01 15.67
N GLY A 442 -7.95 -12.35 15.55
CA GLY A 442 -8.44 -13.74 15.54
C GLY A 442 -8.10 -14.47 16.84
N ASP A 443 -7.69 -15.73 16.74
CA ASP A 443 -7.45 -16.60 17.91
C ASP A 443 -6.31 -16.10 18.83
N LYS A 444 -5.44 -15.20 18.34
CA LYS A 444 -4.33 -14.63 19.12
C LYS A 444 -4.69 -13.35 19.87
N GLU A 445 -5.90 -12.84 19.70
CA GLU A 445 -6.31 -11.55 20.26
C GLU A 445 -6.19 -11.50 21.78
N TYR A 446 -6.60 -12.57 22.48
CA TYR A 446 -6.47 -12.67 23.92
C TYR A 446 -5.00 -12.61 24.36
N GLU A 447 -4.16 -13.49 23.79
CA GLU A 447 -2.73 -13.60 24.15
C GLU A 447 -1.98 -12.28 23.91
N LEU A 448 -2.20 -11.65 22.76
CA LEU A 448 -1.52 -10.43 22.37
C LEU A 448 -1.96 -9.23 23.23
N ASN A 449 -3.26 -9.12 23.53
CA ASN A 449 -3.75 -8.09 24.46
C ASN A 449 -3.30 -8.34 25.90
N PHE A 450 -3.20 -9.60 26.32
CA PHE A 450 -2.66 -9.95 27.63
C PHE A 450 -1.19 -9.50 27.75
N ALA A 451 -0.38 -9.77 26.73
CA ALA A 451 1.02 -9.32 26.67
C ALA A 451 1.12 -7.78 26.65
N PHE A 452 0.22 -7.11 25.91
CA PHE A 452 0.15 -5.65 25.85
C PHE A 452 -0.22 -5.05 27.22
N GLY A 453 -1.25 -5.57 27.89
CA GLY A 453 -1.64 -5.17 29.24
C GLY A 453 -0.51 -5.38 30.25
N THR A 454 0.22 -6.50 30.17
CA THR A 454 1.39 -6.77 31.02
C THR A 454 2.43 -5.66 30.86
N LYS A 455 2.74 -5.28 29.61
CA LYS A 455 3.72 -4.22 29.37
C LYS A 455 3.22 -2.83 29.74
N ALA A 456 1.92 -2.56 29.56
CA ALA A 456 1.31 -1.31 29.95
C ALA A 456 1.37 -1.11 31.47
N ALA A 457 1.15 -2.15 32.26
CA ALA A 457 1.24 -2.10 33.72
C ALA A 457 2.65 -1.74 34.23
N GLU A 458 3.71 -2.09 33.49
CA GLU A 458 5.09 -1.70 33.83
C GLU A 458 5.40 -0.24 33.51
N VAL A 459 4.68 0.37 32.57
CA VAL A 459 5.02 1.66 31.97
C VAL A 459 4.10 2.79 32.43
N CYS A 460 2.81 2.51 32.56
CA CYS A 460 1.77 3.51 32.73
C CYS A 460 1.46 3.71 34.22
N ASP A 461 1.23 4.96 34.60
CA ASP A 461 0.76 5.34 35.94
C ASP A 461 -0.75 5.24 36.07
N TYR A 462 -1.47 5.36 34.94
CA TYR A 462 -2.92 5.21 34.86
C TYR A 462 -3.34 4.62 33.51
N VAL A 463 -4.36 3.77 33.48
CA VAL A 463 -4.90 3.21 32.24
C VAL A 463 -6.42 3.42 32.14
N LEU A 464 -6.87 3.95 31.01
CA LEU A 464 -8.28 4.04 30.63
C LEU A 464 -8.56 3.00 29.56
N LEU A 465 -9.31 1.98 29.95
CA LEU A 465 -9.76 0.91 29.07
C LEU A 465 -11.09 1.32 28.43
N VAL A 466 -11.20 1.20 27.11
CA VAL A 466 -12.41 1.55 26.37
C VAL A 466 -13.15 0.28 25.93
N GLY A 467 -14.34 0.10 26.49
CA GLY A 467 -15.23 -1.03 26.34
C GLY A 467 -14.87 -2.23 27.23
N GLN A 468 -15.91 -2.90 27.73
CA GLN A 468 -15.77 -3.85 28.83
C GLN A 468 -15.35 -5.24 28.36
N SER A 469 -15.97 -5.73 27.30
CA SER A 469 -15.77 -7.10 26.80
C SER A 469 -14.40 -7.26 26.13
N GLN A 470 -14.04 -6.32 25.25
CA GLN A 470 -12.81 -6.38 24.46
C GLN A 470 -11.55 -6.17 25.30
N THR A 471 -11.62 -5.40 26.38
CA THR A 471 -10.45 -5.13 27.23
C THR A 471 -10.24 -6.17 28.32
N LYS A 472 -11.06 -7.23 28.37
CA LYS A 472 -10.95 -8.30 29.35
C LYS A 472 -9.53 -8.90 29.46
N PRO A 473 -8.80 -9.17 28.36
CA PRO A 473 -7.43 -9.69 28.45
C PRO A 473 -6.44 -8.70 29.09
N LEU A 474 -6.65 -7.38 28.91
CA LEU A 474 -5.83 -6.35 29.56
C LEU A 474 -6.12 -6.29 31.07
N GLN A 475 -7.40 -6.39 31.45
CA GLN A 475 -7.79 -6.45 32.86
C GLN A 475 -7.18 -7.67 33.55
N ASP A 476 -7.26 -8.85 32.92
CA ASP A 476 -6.66 -10.07 33.45
C ASP A 476 -5.12 -9.94 33.58
N ALA A 477 -4.47 -9.25 32.64
CA ALA A 477 -3.05 -8.94 32.72
C ALA A 477 -2.72 -7.99 33.88
N PHE A 478 -3.55 -6.97 34.13
CA PHE A 478 -3.40 -6.06 35.26
C PHE A 478 -3.53 -6.78 36.61
N VAL A 479 -4.52 -7.67 36.74
CA VAL A 479 -4.68 -8.50 37.95
C VAL A 479 -3.45 -9.37 38.16
N LYS A 480 -2.96 -10.06 37.11
CA LYS A 480 -1.76 -10.91 37.21
C LYS A 480 -0.50 -10.11 37.54
N ALA A 481 -0.37 -8.89 37.03
CA ALA A 481 0.76 -8.01 37.29
C ALA A 481 0.68 -7.30 38.65
N GLY A 482 -0.42 -7.45 39.40
CA GLY A 482 -0.65 -6.71 40.65
C GLY A 482 -0.86 -5.21 40.44
N TYR A 483 -1.32 -4.81 39.26
CA TYR A 483 -1.57 -3.41 38.93
C TYR A 483 -2.84 -2.93 39.68
N PRO A 484 -2.77 -1.85 40.49
CA PRO A 484 -3.86 -1.49 41.40
C PRO A 484 -5.17 -1.18 40.68
N GLU A 485 -6.30 -1.65 41.22
CA GLU A 485 -7.65 -1.34 40.70
C GLU A 485 -7.95 0.17 40.69
N SER A 486 -7.32 0.95 41.58
CA SER A 486 -7.43 2.42 41.59
C SER A 486 -6.70 3.11 40.43
N LYS A 487 -5.81 2.40 39.72
CA LYS A 487 -4.96 2.92 38.65
C LYS A 487 -5.42 2.52 37.24
N TYR A 488 -6.56 1.84 37.12
CA TYR A 488 -7.22 1.71 35.82
C TYR A 488 -8.73 1.89 35.94
N LYS A 489 -9.37 2.28 34.84
CA LYS A 489 -10.83 2.37 34.76
C LYS A 489 -11.32 1.90 33.40
N VAL A 490 -12.35 1.07 33.41
CA VAL A 490 -13.08 0.66 32.21
C VAL A 490 -14.18 1.69 31.96
N THR A 491 -14.26 2.19 30.74
CA THR A 491 -15.22 3.19 30.26
C THR A 491 -16.00 2.62 29.08
N LYS A 492 -17.19 3.12 28.79
CA LYS A 492 -18.02 2.57 27.70
C LYS A 492 -17.51 2.96 26.32
N ASN A 493 -17.04 4.20 26.19
CA ASN A 493 -16.60 4.75 24.91
C ASN A 493 -15.49 5.77 25.10
N LEU A 494 -14.83 6.13 23.99
CA LEU A 494 -13.70 7.06 24.00
C LEU A 494 -14.07 8.43 24.58
N LYS A 495 -15.31 8.90 24.39
CA LYS A 495 -15.78 10.17 24.94
C LYS A 495 -15.76 10.16 26.47
N GLU A 496 -16.24 9.09 27.09
CA GLU A 496 -16.19 8.91 28.55
C GLU A 496 -14.73 8.80 29.04
N ALA A 497 -13.88 8.06 28.32
CA ALA A 497 -12.45 7.99 28.63
C ALA A 497 -11.78 9.37 28.61
N LEU A 498 -12.04 10.19 27.58
CA LEU A 498 -11.50 11.54 27.47
C LEU A 498 -12.04 12.49 28.55
N GLN A 499 -13.30 12.31 28.98
CA GLN A 499 -13.85 13.07 30.11
C GLN A 499 -13.16 12.71 31.43
N HIS A 500 -12.95 11.41 31.68
CA HIS A 500 -12.26 10.94 32.88
C HIS A 500 -10.77 11.29 32.85
N MET A 501 -10.14 11.26 31.67
CA MET A 501 -8.75 11.67 31.47
C MET A 501 -8.49 13.06 32.07
N ASN A 502 -9.37 14.03 31.82
CA ASN A 502 -9.23 15.39 32.36
C ASN A 502 -9.24 15.46 33.89
N GLN A 503 -9.81 14.46 34.57
CA GLN A 503 -9.85 14.38 36.04
C GLN A 503 -8.58 13.77 36.64
N VAL A 504 -7.83 12.99 35.85
CA VAL A 504 -6.62 12.27 36.30
C VAL A 504 -5.33 12.86 35.74
N THR A 505 -5.42 13.74 34.74
CA THR A 505 -4.28 14.47 34.16
C THR A 505 -3.90 15.68 35.01
N GLU A 506 -2.60 15.90 35.13
CA GLU A 506 -1.98 17.10 35.70
C GLU A 506 -1.04 17.75 34.66
N PRO A 507 -0.64 19.02 34.83
CA PRO A 507 0.37 19.62 33.99
C PRO A 507 1.66 18.81 34.01
N GLY A 508 2.11 18.36 32.84
CA GLY A 508 3.20 17.38 32.79
C GLY A 508 2.82 16.02 32.23
N CYS A 509 1.54 15.65 32.26
CA CYS A 509 1.10 14.34 31.79
C CYS A 509 1.41 14.07 30.31
N ILE A 510 1.72 12.80 30.05
CA ILE A 510 1.80 12.23 28.70
C ILE A 510 0.65 11.24 28.56
N VAL A 511 -0.21 11.46 27.57
CA VAL A 511 -1.35 10.60 27.26
C VAL A 511 -1.06 9.88 25.96
N LEU A 512 -0.97 8.56 25.99
CA LEU A 512 -0.92 7.72 24.80
C LEU A 512 -2.34 7.29 24.43
N LEU A 513 -2.82 7.75 23.28
CA LEU A 513 -4.03 7.25 22.64
C LEU A 513 -3.62 6.12 21.71
N GLU A 514 -3.86 4.88 22.13
CA GLU A 514 -3.48 3.69 21.39
C GLU A 514 -4.73 2.99 20.89
N ASN A 515 -4.89 2.95 19.57
CA ASN A 515 -6.03 2.38 18.84
C ASN A 515 -7.32 3.18 18.95
N ASP A 516 -8.16 3.04 17.94
CA ASP A 516 -9.53 3.52 17.92
C ASP A 516 -10.49 2.33 17.79
N LEU A 517 -11.65 2.42 18.46
CA LEU A 517 -12.72 1.45 18.28
C LEU A 517 -13.52 1.86 17.04
N PRO A 518 -13.65 0.99 16.03
CA PRO A 518 -14.59 1.22 14.95
C PRO A 518 -16.00 1.38 15.51
N ASP A 519 -16.84 2.19 14.87
CA ASP A 519 -18.23 2.46 15.29
C ASP A 519 -19.06 1.19 15.55
N ASN A 520 -18.67 0.06 14.97
CA ASN A 520 -19.30 -1.26 15.14
C ASN A 520 -19.13 -1.88 16.53
N TYR A 521 -18.23 -1.36 17.37
CA TYR A 521 -17.90 -1.91 18.70
C TYR A 521 -18.29 -0.97 19.86
N ASN A 522 -19.06 0.09 19.59
CA ASN A 522 -19.65 0.90 20.65
C ASN A 522 -20.77 0.10 21.34
N GLU A 523 -20.48 -0.44 22.53
CA GLU A 523 -21.44 -1.10 23.43
C GLU A 523 -22.35 -0.10 24.17
#